data_AF-A0A377JFI0-F1
#
_entry.id   AF-A0A377JFI0-F1
#
_cell.length_a   1.000
_cell.length_b   1.000
_cell.length_c   1.000
_cell.angle_alpha   90.00
_cell.angle_beta   90.00
_cell.angle_gamma   90.00
#
_symmetry.space_group_name_H-M   'P 1'
#
loop_
_entity.id
_entity.type
_entity.pdbx_description
1 polymer ?
#
loop_
_entity_poly.entity_id
_entity_poly.type
_entity_poly.pdbx_seq_one_letter_code
_entity_poly.pdbx_strand_id
1 'polypeptide(L)' 'MPYWAALPYLEKGYVVARKITEEGLYSNLYAAIRKEDASLAYIEDFHQTVKAQSFSTLPGLSVLEL' A
#
# COMPACT_ATOMS: atom_id res chain seq x y z
N MET A 1 -10.88 3.29 5.15
CA MET A 1 -10.03 2.19 5.62
C MET A 1 -9.60 1.38 4.41
N PRO A 2 -8.29 1.07 4.24
CA PRO A 2 -7.82 0.21 3.16
C PRO A 2 -8.38 -1.20 3.27
N TYR A 3 -8.58 -1.88 2.14
CA TYR A 3 -9.15 -3.22 2.09
C TYR A 3 -8.35 -4.25 2.91
N TRP A 4 -7.03 -4.26 2.76
CA TRP A 4 -6.15 -5.19 3.47
C TRP A 4 -6.24 -5.07 5.00
N ALA A 5 -6.50 -3.87 5.53
CA ALA A 5 -6.64 -3.64 6.97
C ALA A 5 -7.97 -4.20 7.51
N ALA A 6 -9.01 -4.20 6.66
CA ALA A 6 -10.33 -4.71 7.01
C ALA A 6 -10.43 -6.24 6.90
N LEU A 7 -9.55 -6.88 6.11
CA LEU A 7 -9.66 -8.29 5.72
C LEU A 7 -9.82 -9.25 6.92
N PRO A 8 -9.04 -9.16 8.02
CA PRO A 8 -9.20 -10.08 9.14
C PRO A 8 -10.56 -9.99 9.84
N TYR A 9 -11.25 -8.84 9.72
CA TYR A 9 -12.58 -8.62 10.31
C TYR A 9 -13.69 -9.04 9.34
N LEU A 10 -13.45 -8.92 8.04
CA LEU A 10 -14.34 -9.42 6.99
C LEU A 10 -14.43 -10.95 7.05
N GLU A 11 -13.30 -11.64 7.17
CA GLU A 11 -13.23 -13.11 7.27
C GLU A 11 -13.96 -13.65 8.51
N LYS A 12 -13.96 -12.89 9.61
CA LYS A 12 -14.67 -13.23 10.84
C LYS A 12 -16.16 -12.85 10.81
N GLY A 13 -16.63 -12.20 9.75
CA GLY A 13 -18.01 -11.74 9.62
C GLY A 13 -18.40 -10.60 10.56
N TYR A 14 -17.43 -9.89 11.16
CA TYR A 14 -17.70 -8.75 12.05
C TYR A 14 -18.14 -7.50 11.30
N VAL A 15 -17.68 -7.37 10.05
CA VAL A 15 -17.99 -6.24 9.18
C VAL A 15 -18.25 -6.74 7.75
N VAL A 16 -18.84 -5.88 6.92
CA VAL A 16 -19.04 -6.13 5.49
C VAL A 16 -18.35 -5.05 4.66
N ALA A 17 -17.77 -5.43 3.52
CA ALA A 17 -17.19 -4.49 2.57
C ALA A 17 -18.24 -4.03 1.56
N ARG A 18 -18.23 -2.73 1.23
CA ARG A 18 -19.04 -2.14 0.16
C ARG A 18 -18.17 -1.18 -0.65
N LYS A 19 -18.46 -1.09 -1.95
CA LYS A 19 -17.76 -0.16 -2.85
C LYS A 19 -18.09 1.28 -2.45
N ILE A 20 -17.07 2.13 -2.45
CA ILE A 20 -17.21 3.58 -2.29
C ILE A 20 -17.21 4.16 -3.70
N THR A 21 -18.26 4.90 -4.08
CA THR A 21 -18.56 5.45 -5.42
C THR A 21 -18.68 4.41 -6.55
N GLU A 22 -19.21 4.84 -7.70
CA GLU A 22 -19.32 4.01 -8.91
C GLU A 22 -17.96 3.67 -9.51
N GLU A 23 -16.98 4.57 -9.39
CA GLU A 23 -15.63 4.37 -9.93
C GLU A 23 -14.73 3.59 -8.97
N GLY A 24 -15.05 3.60 -7.67
CA GLY A 24 -14.20 3.08 -6.62
C GLY A 24 -13.38 4.19 -5.96
N LEU A 25 -12.86 3.90 -4.77
CA LEU A 25 -11.94 4.78 -4.06
C LEU A 25 -10.59 4.07 -3.93
N TYR A 26 -9.55 4.68 -4.49
CA TYR A 26 -8.18 4.19 -4.47
C TYR A 26 -7.29 5.15 -3.71
N SER A 27 -6.16 4.67 -3.20
CA SER A 27 -5.18 5.48 -2.49
C SER A 27 -3.79 5.16 -3.02
N ASN A 28 -3.03 6.21 -3.33
CA ASN A 28 -1.66 6.09 -3.81
C ASN A 28 -0.68 6.35 -2.67
N LEU A 29 0.36 5.52 -2.59
CA LEU A 29 1.43 5.67 -1.59
C LEU A 29 2.73 6.04 -2.31
N TYR A 30 3.47 6.99 -1.73
CA TYR A 30 4.72 7.50 -2.26
C TYR A 30 5.79 7.52 -1.16
N ALA A 31 7.05 7.30 -1.55
CA ALA A 31 8.21 7.57 -0.69
C ALA A 31 8.85 8.89 -1.16
N ALA A 32 8.92 9.88 -0.27
CA ALA A 32 9.53 11.17 -0.55
C ALA A 32 10.87 11.29 0.19
N ILE A 33 11.92 11.69 -0.52
CA ILE A 33 13.27 11.86 0.02
C ILE A 33 13.83 13.21 -0.42
N ARG A 34 14.78 13.75 0.35
CA ARG A 34 15.53 14.94 -0.07
C ARG A 34 16.45 14.56 -1.23
N LYS A 35 16.63 15.47 -2.19
CA LYS A 35 17.49 15.23 -3.35
C LYS A 35 18.95 14.96 -2.97
N GLU A 36 19.44 15.61 -1.92
CA GLU A 36 20.79 15.42 -1.37
C GLU A 36 21.02 14.00 -0.80
N ASP A 37 19.95 13.37 -0.29
CA ASP A 37 20.00 12.06 0.34
C ASP A 37 19.83 10.91 -0.69
N ALA A 38 19.54 11.21 -1.96
CA ALA A 38 19.24 10.20 -2.98
C ALA A 38 20.38 9.21 -3.26
N SER A 39 21.62 9.56 -2.90
CA SER A 39 22.78 8.68 -3.01
C SER A 39 23.01 7.78 -1.80
N LEU A 40 22.24 7.95 -0.72
CA LEU A 40 22.38 7.15 0.49
C LEU A 40 21.80 5.74 0.25
N ALA A 41 22.68 4.74 0.22
CA ALA A 41 22.31 3.36 -0.13
C ALA A 41 21.20 2.79 0.76
N TYR A 42 21.16 3.14 2.05
CA TYR A 42 20.13 2.64 2.96
C TYR A 42 18.72 3.14 2.63
N ILE A 43 18.59 4.28 1.94
CA ILE A 43 17.29 4.83 1.55
C ILE A 43 16.68 3.99 0.42
N GLU A 44 17.49 3.67 -0.58
CA GLU A 44 17.06 2.80 -1.68
C GLU A 44 16.74 1.40 -1.15
N ASP A 45 17.60 0.83 -0.30
CA ASP A 45 17.37 -0.48 0.31
C ASP A 45 16.09 -0.52 1.15
N PHE A 46 15.83 0.54 1.94
CA PHE A 46 14.58 0.68 2.69
C PHE A 46 13.36 0.74 1.76
N HIS A 47 13.42 1.54 0.70
CA HIS A 47 12.31 1.65 -0.25
C HIS A 47 12.01 0.30 -0.93
N GLN A 48 13.04 -0.41 -1.39
CA GLN A 48 12.86 -1.74 -1.99
C GLN A 48 12.33 -2.76 -0.98
N THR A 49 12.83 -2.75 0.25
CA THR A 49 12.36 -3.63 1.32
C THR A 49 10.90 -3.39 1.65
N VAL A 50 10.49 -2.12 1.85
CA VAL A 50 9.10 -1.76 2.12
C VAL A 50 8.21 -2.16 0.94
N LYS A 51 8.64 -1.92 -0.29
CA LYS A 51 7.89 -2.29 -1.50
C LYS A 51 7.69 -3.82 -1.56
N ALA A 52 8.78 -4.59 -1.47
CA ALA A 52 8.74 -6.04 -1.54
C ALA A 52 7.86 -6.64 -0.43
N GLN A 53 8.04 -6.18 0.81
CA GLN A 53 7.26 -6.65 1.95
C GLN A 53 5.78 -6.27 1.84
N SER A 54 5.48 -5.07 1.35
CA SER A 54 4.09 -4.63 1.19
C SER A 54 3.37 -5.47 0.13
N PHE A 55 3.99 -5.70 -1.03
CA PHE A 55 3.38 -6.54 -2.08
C PHE A 55 3.28 -8.02 -1.72
N SER A 56 4.13 -8.53 -0.82
CA SER A 56 4.05 -9.92 -0.36
C SER A 56 3.00 -10.15 0.74
N THR A 57 2.71 -9.13 1.55
CA THR A 57 1.85 -9.28 2.74
C THR A 57 0.49 -8.60 2.63
N LEU A 58 0.36 -7.52 1.85
CA LEU A 58 -0.85 -6.72 1.76
C LEU A 58 -1.62 -7.06 0.48
N PRO A 59 -2.76 -7.77 0.57
CA PRO A 59 -3.55 -8.10 -0.60
C PRO A 59 -4.23 -6.87 -1.21
N GLY A 60 -4.39 -6.88 -2.52
CA GLY A 60 -5.08 -5.82 -3.26
C GLY A 60 -4.25 -4.56 -3.51
N LEU A 61 -2.94 -4.62 -3.30
CA LEU A 61 -2.02 -3.61 -3.82
C LEU A 61 -1.79 -3.79 -5.32
N SER A 62 -1.68 -2.68 -6.03
CA SER A 62 -1.27 -2.63 -7.43
C SER A 62 -0.08 -1.69 -7.59
N VAL A 63 0.79 -1.97 -8.55
CA VAL A 63 1.85 -1.03 -8.93
C VAL A 63 1.18 0.22 -9.50
N LEU A 64 1.62 1.39 -9.05
CA LEU A 64 1.17 2.67 -9.60
C LEU A 64 1.90 2.92 -10.92
N GLU A 65 1.17 2.92 -12.03
CA GLU A 65 1.67 3.40 -13.33
C GLU A 65 1.43 4.91 -13.41
N LEU A 66 2.48 5.68 -13.72
CA LEU A 66 2.49 7.14 -13.83
C LEU A 66 2.44 7.59 -15.29
#